data_AF-A0A0Q5AWR8-F1
#
_entry.id   AF-A0A0Q5AWR8-F1
#
_cell.length_a   1.000
_cell.length_b   1.000
_cell.length_c   1.000
_cell.angle_alpha   90.00
_cell.angle_beta   90.00
_cell.angle_gamma   90.00
#
_symmetry.space_group_name_H-M   'P 1'
#
loop_
_entity.id
_entity.type
_entity.pdbx_description
1 polymer ?
#
loop_
_entity_poly.entity_id
_entity_poly.type
_entity_poly.pdbx_seq_one_letter_code
_entity_poly.pdbx_strand_id
1 'polypeptide(L)'
;MSDQPPGAAPLRPRSTRRRVRPRTRLSFFGVLGELLTTAGVLVLLFLGWQLWWNDAVIAGQQTSEAAELRDSWGPSDPVPAPTEAAEAAPADFGTPVVASAAALDTSFGNLYIPRYGEGWVRTIAEGIDAANVLDEGSIGHYPGTQMPGEAGNFALAAHRSAYGGGMHLIDELQLGDAIYIETADGWYTYRFRNLEYVQPSDVQVIDPVPWTTDVVPTDRLITLTSCNPLYSTAERIIAYGVFDSWQPRSAGPPAEIAASLAQEG
;
A
#
# COMPACT_ATOMS: atom_id res chain seq x y z
N MET A 1 -44.32 26.72 107.98
CA MET A 1 -44.03 25.42 108.61
C MET A 1 -44.03 24.38 107.51
N SER A 2 -43.00 23.52 107.52
CA SER A 2 -42.92 22.20 106.87
C SER A 2 -42.34 22.08 105.45
N ASP A 3 -41.07 21.66 105.43
CA ASP A 3 -40.39 20.62 104.63
C ASP A 3 -41.20 19.74 103.64
N GLN A 4 -40.62 19.48 102.46
CA GLN A 4 -40.00 18.18 102.02
C GLN A 4 -39.99 18.02 100.45
N PRO A 5 -38.93 17.45 99.81
CA PRO A 5 -38.74 17.32 98.34
C PRO A 5 -39.08 15.87 97.85
N PRO A 6 -38.65 15.30 96.70
CA PRO A 6 -38.10 15.81 95.41
C PRO A 6 -38.86 15.25 94.16
N GLY A 7 -38.48 15.67 92.94
CA GLY A 7 -38.95 15.03 91.70
C GLY A 7 -37.99 15.25 90.53
N ALA A 8 -37.21 14.23 90.19
CA ALA A 8 -36.32 14.20 89.03
C ALA A 8 -37.14 14.24 87.72
N ALA A 9 -36.80 15.17 86.83
CA ALA A 9 -37.40 15.28 85.51
C ALA A 9 -36.72 14.32 84.51
N PRO A 10 -37.48 13.68 83.59
CA PRO A 10 -36.94 12.66 82.70
C PRO A 10 -36.10 13.28 81.57
N LEU A 11 -35.00 12.60 81.23
CA LEU A 11 -34.15 12.88 80.08
C LEU A 11 -34.94 12.65 78.78
N ARG A 12 -35.10 13.69 77.96
CA ARG A 12 -35.73 13.60 76.64
C ARG A 12 -34.81 12.88 75.64
N PRO A 13 -35.32 12.00 74.76
CA PRO A 13 -34.50 11.33 73.77
C PRO A 13 -34.03 12.31 72.69
N ARG A 14 -32.72 12.32 72.40
CA ARG A 14 -32.15 13.02 71.24
C ARG A 14 -32.61 12.30 69.96
N SER A 15 -33.48 12.95 69.19
CA SER A 15 -33.84 12.47 67.85
C SER A 15 -32.63 12.54 66.92
N THR A 16 -32.09 11.41 66.49
CA THR A 16 -31.13 11.33 65.40
C THR A 16 -31.86 11.63 64.08
N ARG A 17 -31.67 12.85 63.54
CA ARG A 17 -32.12 13.16 62.17
C ARG A 17 -31.32 12.29 61.19
N ARG A 18 -31.93 11.20 60.74
CA ARG A 18 -31.45 10.39 59.62
C ARG A 18 -31.40 11.27 58.37
N ARG A 19 -30.20 11.66 57.93
CA ARG A 19 -29.99 12.33 56.64
C ARG A 19 -30.46 11.39 55.53
N VAL A 20 -31.63 11.63 54.97
CA VAL A 20 -32.07 10.98 53.75
C VAL A 20 -31.17 11.52 52.63
N ARG A 21 -30.28 10.67 52.10
CA ARG A 21 -29.52 10.99 50.89
C ARG A 21 -30.51 11.30 49.77
N PRO A 22 -30.41 12.43 49.05
CA PRO A 22 -31.31 12.70 47.94
C PRO A 22 -31.09 11.61 46.89
N ARG A 23 -32.16 10.89 46.55
CA ARG A 23 -32.18 10.02 45.37
C ARG A 23 -32.00 10.94 44.17
N THR A 24 -30.84 10.87 43.51
CA THR A 24 -30.59 11.54 42.24
C THR A 24 -31.65 11.07 41.25
N ARG A 25 -32.62 11.94 40.95
CA ARG A 25 -33.53 11.70 39.84
C ARG A 25 -32.69 11.81 38.58
N LEU A 26 -32.66 10.75 37.77
CA LEU A 26 -32.04 10.76 36.46
C LEU A 26 -32.60 11.97 35.69
N SER A 27 -31.75 12.96 35.44
CA SER A 27 -32.12 14.13 34.65
C SER A 27 -32.28 13.64 33.21
N PHE A 28 -33.41 13.93 32.57
CA PHE A 28 -33.65 13.61 31.16
C PHE A 28 -32.49 14.06 30.27
N PHE A 29 -31.95 15.26 30.54
CA PHE A 29 -30.78 15.81 29.85
C PHE A 29 -29.49 15.02 30.11
N GLY A 30 -29.35 14.39 31.28
CA GLY A 30 -28.23 13.51 31.59
C GLY A 30 -28.29 12.20 30.82
N VAL A 31 -29.46 11.55 30.77
CA VAL A 31 -29.66 10.32 29.99
C VAL A 31 -29.49 10.59 28.49
N LEU A 32 -30.05 11.70 28.00
CA LEU A 32 -29.88 12.11 26.59
C LEU A 32 -28.42 12.41 26.25
N GLY A 33 -27.69 13.10 27.14
CA GLY A 33 -26.26 13.37 26.96
C GLY A 33 -25.41 12.10 26.96
N GLU A 34 -25.73 11.14 27.84
CA GLU A 34 -25.05 9.84 27.89
C GLU A 34 -25.30 9.05 26.60
N LEU A 35 -26.55 8.98 26.13
CA LEU A 35 -26.90 8.32 24.86
C LEU A 35 -26.18 8.94 23.65
N LEU A 36 -26.11 10.27 23.57
CA LEU A 36 -25.38 10.96 22.50
C LEU A 36 -23.87 10.71 22.59
N THR A 37 -23.31 10.66 23.80
CA THR A 37 -21.89 10.34 24.02
C THR A 37 -21.58 8.90 23.59
N THR A 38 -22.42 7.94 23.98
CA THR A 38 -22.27 6.53 23.57
C THR A 38 -22.39 6.40 22.05
N ALA A 39 -23.38 7.06 21.43
CA ALA A 39 -23.54 7.05 19.99
C ALA A 39 -22.30 7.65 19.28
N GLY A 40 -21.77 8.78 19.75
CA GLY A 40 -20.56 9.38 19.21
C GLY A 40 -19.33 8.47 19.33
N VAL A 41 -19.13 7.84 20.48
CA VAL A 41 -18.04 6.87 20.69
C VAL A 41 -18.19 5.67 19.76
N LEU A 42 -19.40 5.13 19.58
CA LEU A 42 -19.66 4.03 18.66
C LEU A 42 -19.36 4.42 17.21
N VAL A 43 -19.71 5.63 16.79
CA VAL A 43 -19.38 6.14 15.44
C VAL A 43 -17.86 6.26 15.27
N LEU A 44 -17.15 6.83 16.24
CA LEU A 44 -15.68 6.95 16.17
C LEU A 44 -14.98 5.58 16.16
N LEU A 45 -15.44 4.64 16.98
CA LEU A 45 -14.95 3.25 16.97
C LEU A 45 -15.26 2.55 15.65
N PHE A 46 -16.45 2.77 15.08
CA PHE A 46 -16.83 2.23 13.78
C PHE A 46 -15.96 2.78 12.66
N LEU A 47 -15.69 4.09 12.63
CA LEU A 47 -14.78 4.71 11.66
C LEU A 47 -13.35 4.20 11.83
N GLY A 48 -12.85 4.12 13.07
CA GLY A 48 -11.52 3.55 13.34
C GLY A 48 -11.40 2.09 12.93
N TRP A 49 -12.43 1.28 13.21
CA TRP A 49 -12.52 -0.11 12.75
C TRP A 49 -12.54 -0.20 11.23
N GLN A 50 -13.37 0.62 10.55
CA GLN A 50 -13.45 0.62 9.08
C GLN A 50 -12.10 0.95 8.44
N LEU A 51 -11.39 1.97 8.94
CA LEU A 51 -10.08 2.34 8.38
C LEU A 51 -9.05 1.23 8.60
N TRP A 52 -8.90 0.77 9.84
CA TRP A 52 -7.87 -0.24 10.15
C TRP A 52 -8.14 -1.60 9.51
N TRP A 53 -9.39 -2.07 9.51
CA TRP A 53 -9.74 -3.38 8.96
C TRP A 53 -9.69 -3.40 7.43
N ASN A 54 -10.16 -2.33 6.77
CA ASN A 54 -10.21 -2.30 5.31
C ASN A 54 -8.81 -2.22 4.69
N ASP A 55 -7.92 -1.42 5.28
CA ASP A 55 -6.54 -1.29 4.79
C ASP A 55 -5.73 -2.58 5.00
N ALA A 56 -5.91 -3.25 6.15
CA ALA A 56 -5.20 -4.50 6.46
C ALA A 56 -5.64 -5.68 5.59
N VAL A 57 -6.93 -5.79 5.26
CA VAL A 57 -7.45 -6.87 4.40
C VAL A 57 -6.95 -6.70 2.96
N ILE A 58 -6.96 -5.47 2.43
CA ILE A 58 -6.51 -5.21 1.06
C ILE A 58 -5.00 -5.44 0.92
N ALA A 59 -4.19 -5.00 1.90
CA ALA A 59 -2.76 -5.27 1.89
C ALA A 59 -2.45 -6.78 1.93
N GLY A 60 -3.13 -7.53 2.80
CA GLY A 60 -2.95 -8.98 2.90
C GLY A 60 -3.33 -9.73 1.62
N GLN A 61 -4.42 -9.32 0.95
CA GLN A 61 -4.86 -9.93 -0.30
C GLN A 61 -3.83 -9.74 -1.42
N GLN A 62 -3.26 -8.55 -1.56
CA GLN A 62 -2.27 -8.24 -2.59
C GLN A 62 -0.96 -9.00 -2.40
N THR A 63 -0.51 -9.17 -1.16
CA THR A 63 0.65 -10.03 -0.85
C THR A 63 0.39 -11.50 -1.18
N SER A 64 -0.80 -12.03 -0.87
CA SER A 64 -1.14 -13.42 -1.24
C SER A 64 -1.23 -13.63 -2.75
N GLU A 65 -1.82 -12.69 -3.50
CA GLU A 65 -1.90 -12.79 -4.97
C GLU A 65 -0.51 -12.77 -5.61
N ALA A 66 0.40 -11.92 -5.11
CA ALA A 66 1.78 -11.88 -5.58
C ALA A 66 2.54 -13.18 -5.29
N ALA A 67 2.32 -13.78 -4.11
CA ALA A 67 2.90 -15.07 -3.73
C ALA A 67 2.35 -16.22 -4.60
N GLU A 68 1.03 -16.28 -4.80
CA GLU A 68 0.39 -17.28 -5.66
C GLU A 68 0.88 -17.18 -7.11
N LEU A 69 1.04 -15.96 -7.63
CA LEU A 69 1.61 -15.74 -8.96
C LEU A 69 3.06 -16.25 -9.04
N ARG A 70 3.89 -15.92 -8.04
CA ARG A 70 5.28 -16.40 -7.97
C ARG A 70 5.35 -17.93 -7.92
N ASP A 71 4.48 -18.55 -7.13
CA ASP A 71 4.41 -20.01 -6.99
C ASP A 71 3.98 -20.69 -8.30
N SER A 72 3.11 -20.04 -9.09
CA SER A 72 2.65 -20.55 -10.38
C SER A 72 3.79 -20.77 -11.39
N TRP A 73 4.89 -20.03 -11.26
CA TRP A 73 6.08 -20.18 -12.10
C TRP A 73 6.97 -21.36 -11.70
N GLY A 74 6.63 -22.07 -10.62
CA GLY A 74 7.41 -23.21 -10.09
C GLY A 74 8.72 -22.78 -9.43
N PRO A 75 9.54 -23.71 -8.92
CA PRO A 75 10.84 -23.40 -8.34
C PRO A 75 11.85 -22.96 -9.41
N SER A 76 12.66 -21.97 -9.09
CA SER A 76 13.87 -21.63 -9.86
C SER A 76 15.07 -22.37 -9.25
N ASP A 77 15.75 -23.21 -10.04
CA ASP A 77 16.98 -23.88 -9.59
C ASP A 77 18.00 -22.84 -9.12
N PRO A 78 18.53 -22.91 -7.88
CA PRO A 78 19.46 -21.90 -7.39
C PRO A 78 20.73 -21.86 -8.23
N VAL A 79 21.16 -20.67 -8.64
CA VAL A 79 22.57 -20.45 -8.98
C VAL A 79 23.36 -20.69 -7.69
N PRO A 80 24.38 -21.55 -7.68
CA PRO A 80 25.17 -21.80 -6.47
C PRO A 80 25.66 -20.47 -5.92
N ALA A 81 25.40 -20.25 -4.62
CA ALA A 81 25.77 -19.02 -3.93
C ALA A 81 27.26 -18.74 -4.13
N PRO A 82 27.67 -17.49 -4.44
CA PRO A 82 29.07 -17.12 -4.35
C PRO A 82 29.53 -17.42 -2.91
N THR A 83 30.59 -18.20 -2.78
CA THR A 83 31.28 -18.42 -1.51
C THR A 83 31.52 -17.07 -0.83
N GLU A 84 31.32 -17.02 0.49
CA GLU A 84 31.24 -15.91 1.46
C GLU A 84 32.39 -14.87 1.47
N ALA A 85 33.12 -14.69 0.36
CA ALA A 85 34.29 -13.82 0.23
C ALA A 85 34.30 -12.94 -1.05
N ALA A 86 33.20 -12.85 -1.79
CA ALA A 86 33.08 -11.95 -2.95
C ALA A 86 32.18 -10.74 -2.62
N GLU A 87 32.68 -9.88 -1.74
CA GLU A 87 32.14 -8.53 -1.57
C GLU A 87 32.54 -7.68 -2.80
N ALA A 88 31.55 -6.97 -3.38
CA ALA A 88 31.70 -5.76 -4.19
C ALA A 88 31.94 -5.83 -5.73
N ALA A 89 31.33 -6.76 -6.46
CA ALA A 89 30.96 -6.50 -7.86
C ALA A 89 29.55 -7.02 -8.15
N PRO A 90 28.64 -6.22 -8.74
CA PRO A 90 27.35 -6.73 -9.19
C PRO A 90 27.63 -7.83 -10.23
N ALA A 91 27.04 -9.00 -10.02
CA ALA A 91 27.14 -10.08 -10.98
C ALA A 91 26.53 -9.60 -12.32
N ASP A 92 27.31 -9.71 -13.40
CA ASP A 92 26.83 -9.41 -14.74
C ASP A 92 26.07 -10.63 -15.27
N PHE A 93 24.74 -10.52 -15.32
CA PHE A 93 23.85 -11.55 -15.84
C PHE A 93 23.61 -11.41 -17.35
N GLY A 94 24.34 -10.53 -18.04
CA GLY A 94 24.23 -10.31 -19.47
C GLY A 94 22.98 -9.50 -19.85
N THR A 95 22.46 -9.73 -21.06
CA THR A 95 21.29 -8.99 -21.54
C THR A 95 20.00 -9.51 -20.88
N PRO A 96 19.14 -8.62 -20.35
CA PRO A 96 17.84 -9.01 -19.81
C PRO A 96 17.00 -9.81 -20.81
N VAL A 97 16.36 -10.86 -20.31
CA VAL A 97 15.32 -11.58 -21.06
C VAL A 97 14.13 -10.63 -21.26
N VAL A 98 13.58 -10.58 -22.46
CA VAL A 98 12.37 -9.79 -22.75
C VAL A 98 11.30 -10.77 -23.18
N ALA A 99 10.30 -10.96 -22.32
CA ALA A 99 9.16 -11.81 -22.62
C ALA A 99 8.21 -11.14 -23.62
N SER A 100 7.40 -11.94 -24.30
CA SER A 100 6.22 -11.41 -25.00
C SER A 100 5.17 -10.95 -23.99
N ALA A 101 4.41 -9.90 -24.34
CA ALA A 101 3.24 -9.50 -23.56
C ALA A 101 2.28 -10.67 -23.33
N ALA A 102 1.70 -10.72 -22.13
CA ALA A 102 0.72 -11.74 -21.77
C ALA A 102 -0.61 -11.52 -22.52
N ALA A 103 -1.56 -12.42 -22.34
CA ALA A 103 -2.93 -12.14 -22.75
C ALA A 103 -3.52 -11.02 -21.88
N LEU A 104 -4.44 -10.23 -22.44
CA LEU A 104 -5.16 -9.21 -21.66
C LEU A 104 -5.77 -9.82 -20.39
N ASP A 105 -5.83 -9.01 -19.34
CA ASP A 105 -6.38 -9.33 -18.02
C ASP A 105 -5.64 -10.48 -17.32
N THR A 106 -4.38 -10.75 -17.73
CA THR A 106 -3.55 -11.82 -17.16
C THR A 106 -2.36 -11.24 -16.41
N SER A 107 -2.23 -11.62 -15.13
CA SER A 107 -1.07 -11.30 -14.31
C SER A 107 0.19 -12.00 -14.82
N PHE A 108 1.28 -11.24 -14.96
CA PHE A 108 2.56 -11.75 -15.48
C PHE A 108 3.77 -11.35 -14.64
N GLY A 109 3.59 -10.46 -13.67
CA GLY A 109 4.68 -10.03 -12.81
C GLY A 109 4.22 -9.43 -11.50
N ASN A 110 5.18 -9.08 -10.64
CA ASN A 110 4.97 -8.36 -9.39
C ASN A 110 5.78 -7.06 -9.38
N LEU A 111 5.19 -6.00 -8.86
CA LEU A 111 5.83 -4.71 -8.63
C LEU A 111 6.15 -4.55 -7.14
N TYR A 112 7.43 -4.26 -6.83
CA TYR A 112 7.87 -3.89 -5.49
C TYR A 112 8.49 -2.50 -5.50
N ILE A 113 8.09 -1.66 -4.54
CA ILE A 113 8.63 -0.32 -4.33
C ILE A 113 8.89 -0.17 -2.83
N PRO A 114 10.12 -0.44 -2.34
CA PRO A 114 10.42 -0.39 -0.90
C PRO A 114 10.11 0.94 -0.24
N ARG A 115 10.13 2.04 -1.01
CA ARG A 115 9.73 3.37 -0.55
C ARG A 115 8.30 3.41 -0.02
N TYR A 116 7.40 2.57 -0.56
CA TYR A 116 5.99 2.52 -0.14
C TYR A 116 5.77 1.71 1.15
N GLY A 117 6.82 1.03 1.63
CA GLY A 117 6.78 0.21 2.84
C GLY A 117 7.49 -1.12 2.65
N GLU A 118 7.96 -1.70 3.75
CA GLU A 118 8.50 -3.05 3.77
C GLU A 118 7.43 -4.05 3.32
N GLY A 119 7.79 -4.95 2.39
CA GLY A 119 6.86 -5.95 1.85
C GLY A 119 5.77 -5.40 0.93
N TRP A 120 5.78 -4.11 0.58
CA TRP A 120 4.79 -3.57 -0.34
C TRP A 120 4.95 -4.22 -1.73
N VAL A 121 3.86 -4.83 -2.20
CA VAL A 121 3.80 -5.53 -3.48
C VAL A 121 2.43 -5.38 -4.12
N ARG A 122 2.39 -5.32 -5.45
CA ARG A 122 1.18 -5.45 -6.26
C ARG A 122 1.45 -6.34 -7.47
N THR A 123 0.47 -7.14 -7.86
CA THR A 123 0.52 -7.90 -9.12
C THR A 123 0.46 -6.95 -10.30
N ILE A 124 1.14 -7.30 -11.39
CA ILE A 124 1.11 -6.61 -12.67
C ILE A 124 0.37 -7.50 -13.66
N ALA A 125 -0.68 -6.97 -14.27
CA ALA A 125 -1.44 -7.62 -15.32
C ALA A 125 -1.36 -6.87 -16.63
N GLU A 126 -1.50 -7.59 -17.74
CA GLU A 126 -1.57 -6.98 -19.07
C GLU A 126 -2.93 -6.30 -19.27
N GLY A 127 -2.92 -5.02 -19.67
CA GLY A 127 -4.15 -4.25 -19.87
C GLY A 127 -4.38 -3.21 -18.77
N ILE A 128 -5.22 -2.23 -19.09
CA ILE A 128 -5.59 -1.12 -18.20
C ILE A 128 -7.11 -1.00 -18.05
N ASP A 129 -7.84 -2.09 -18.29
CA ASP A 129 -9.28 -2.10 -18.08
C ASP A 129 -9.60 -1.87 -16.60
N ALA A 130 -10.60 -1.03 -16.34
CA ALA A 130 -10.96 -0.69 -14.98
C ALA A 130 -11.49 -1.92 -14.23
N ALA A 131 -12.41 -2.69 -14.82
CA ALA A 131 -13.09 -3.75 -14.11
C ALA A 131 -12.24 -5.01 -13.94
N ASN A 132 -11.45 -5.36 -14.95
CA ASN A 132 -10.70 -6.62 -14.99
C ASN A 132 -9.26 -6.51 -14.48
N VAL A 133 -8.73 -5.29 -14.32
CA VAL A 133 -7.34 -5.08 -13.90
C VAL A 133 -7.24 -4.07 -12.76
N LEU A 134 -7.64 -2.82 -12.99
CA LEU A 134 -7.33 -1.76 -12.04
C LEU A 134 -8.17 -1.84 -10.75
N ASP A 135 -9.47 -2.13 -10.87
CA ASP A 135 -10.40 -2.23 -9.74
C ASP A 135 -10.18 -3.52 -8.92
N GLU A 136 -9.44 -4.49 -9.46
CA GLU A 136 -8.97 -5.67 -8.71
C GLU A 136 -7.77 -5.34 -7.79
N GLY A 137 -7.19 -4.14 -7.94
CA GLY A 137 -6.05 -3.67 -7.15
C GLY A 137 -4.69 -3.94 -7.82
N SER A 138 -4.68 -4.59 -8.97
CA SER A 138 -3.49 -4.83 -9.77
C SER A 138 -2.96 -3.56 -10.47
N ILE A 139 -1.70 -3.63 -10.86
CA ILE A 139 -1.05 -2.64 -11.72
C ILE A 139 -1.26 -3.07 -13.17
N GLY A 140 -1.83 -2.21 -14.00
CA GLY A 140 -2.06 -2.51 -15.40
C GLY A 140 -0.88 -2.09 -16.27
N HIS A 141 -0.37 -2.97 -17.12
CA HIS A 141 0.56 -2.62 -18.20
C HIS A 141 -0.21 -2.06 -19.40
N TYR A 142 0.25 -0.94 -19.95
CA TYR A 142 -0.35 -0.36 -21.16
C TYR A 142 -0.07 -1.26 -22.36
N PRO A 143 -1.10 -1.84 -23.01
CA PRO A 143 -0.87 -2.68 -24.17
C PRO A 143 -0.19 -1.92 -25.30
N GLY A 144 0.86 -2.52 -25.86
CA GLY A 144 1.67 -1.93 -26.92
C GLY A 144 2.86 -1.09 -26.43
N THR A 145 3.02 -0.88 -25.12
CA THR A 145 4.29 -0.39 -24.56
C THR A 145 5.27 -1.54 -24.36
N GLN A 146 6.54 -1.21 -24.09
CA GLN A 146 7.64 -2.18 -24.06
C GLN A 146 7.57 -3.08 -22.82
N MET A 147 8.04 -4.32 -22.91
CA MET A 147 8.06 -5.25 -21.77
C MET A 147 9.23 -4.96 -20.81
N PRO A 148 9.24 -5.52 -19.58
CA PRO A 148 10.34 -5.32 -18.64
C PRO A 148 11.71 -5.62 -19.26
N GLY A 149 12.63 -4.67 -19.10
CA GLY A 149 13.97 -4.75 -19.66
C GLY A 149 14.04 -4.44 -21.16
N GLU A 150 12.97 -4.28 -21.90
CA GLU A 150 13.05 -3.92 -23.31
C GLU A 150 13.48 -2.44 -23.50
N ALA A 151 14.23 -2.15 -24.57
CA ALA A 151 14.61 -0.77 -24.90
C ALA A 151 13.37 0.00 -25.36
N GLY A 152 13.08 1.13 -24.71
CA GLY A 152 11.84 1.88 -24.83
C GLY A 152 11.27 2.15 -23.44
N ASN A 153 9.96 2.06 -23.30
CA ASN A 153 9.24 2.46 -22.10
C ASN A 153 8.22 1.40 -21.68
N PHE A 154 8.47 0.75 -20.55
CA PHE A 154 7.52 -0.13 -19.89
C PHE A 154 6.55 0.71 -19.05
N ALA A 155 5.33 0.92 -19.56
CA ALA A 155 4.39 1.84 -18.94
C ALA A 155 3.31 1.11 -18.14
N LEU A 156 3.04 1.61 -16.94
CA LEU A 156 2.12 1.03 -15.97
C LEU A 156 1.09 2.07 -15.51
N ALA A 157 -0.11 1.61 -15.19
CA ALA A 157 -1.20 2.39 -14.61
C ALA A 157 -1.70 1.74 -13.33
N ALA A 158 -2.05 2.56 -12.34
CA ALA A 158 -2.84 2.10 -11.20
C ALA A 158 -3.68 3.22 -10.60
N HIS A 159 -4.69 2.83 -9.83
CA HIS A 159 -5.46 3.76 -9.01
C HIS A 159 -4.58 4.50 -8.01
N ARG A 160 -4.90 5.78 -7.80
CA ARG A 160 -4.22 6.59 -6.79
C ARG A 160 -4.70 6.22 -5.39
N SER A 161 -6.01 6.23 -5.15
CA SER A 161 -6.57 6.02 -3.81
C SER A 161 -7.70 4.99 -3.75
N ALA A 162 -8.17 4.49 -4.89
CA ALA A 162 -9.21 3.47 -4.94
C ALA A 162 -8.60 2.06 -4.94
N TYR A 163 -9.38 1.07 -4.49
CA TYR A 163 -9.06 -0.37 -4.61
C TYR A 163 -7.64 -0.74 -4.16
N GLY A 164 -7.25 -0.27 -2.98
CA GLY A 164 -5.91 -0.54 -2.42
C GLY A 164 -4.79 0.40 -2.90
N GLY A 165 -5.12 1.38 -3.75
CA GLY A 165 -4.29 2.53 -4.07
C GLY A 165 -2.87 2.15 -4.52
N GLY A 166 -2.75 1.33 -5.55
CA GLY A 166 -1.46 0.83 -6.05
C GLY A 166 -0.41 1.91 -6.35
N MET A 167 -0.82 3.17 -6.49
CA MET A 167 0.08 4.32 -6.67
C MET A 167 -0.19 5.46 -5.68
N HIS A 168 -0.76 5.20 -4.51
CA HIS A 168 -1.11 6.24 -3.53
C HIS A 168 0.06 7.17 -3.20
N LEU A 169 1.24 6.56 -2.97
CA LEU A 169 2.47 7.21 -2.53
C LEU A 169 3.44 7.55 -3.69
N ILE A 170 2.97 7.58 -4.94
CA ILE A 170 3.83 7.87 -6.10
C ILE A 170 4.52 9.24 -6.04
N ASP A 171 3.95 10.21 -5.32
CA ASP A 171 4.58 11.51 -5.04
C ASP A 171 5.68 11.46 -3.98
N GLU A 172 5.81 10.36 -3.24
CA GLU A 172 6.84 10.17 -2.22
C GLU A 172 8.15 9.59 -2.78
N LEU A 173 8.16 9.18 -4.06
CA LEU A 173 9.35 8.69 -4.74
C LEU A 173 10.46 9.75 -4.76
N GLN A 174 11.68 9.31 -4.45
CA GLN A 174 12.89 10.13 -4.42
C GLN A 174 13.91 9.61 -5.42
N LEU A 175 14.73 10.52 -5.96
CA LEU A 175 15.76 10.19 -6.95
C LEU A 175 16.60 8.99 -6.48
N GLY A 176 16.64 7.94 -7.30
CA GLY A 176 17.39 6.71 -7.02
C GLY A 176 16.60 5.62 -6.29
N ASP A 177 15.36 5.87 -5.87
CA ASP A 177 14.52 4.82 -5.28
C ASP A 177 14.36 3.63 -6.23
N ALA A 178 14.45 2.43 -5.68
CA ALA A 178 14.32 1.21 -6.44
C ALA A 178 12.86 0.92 -6.79
N ILE A 179 12.65 0.50 -8.04
CA ILE A 179 11.39 -0.04 -8.56
C ILE A 179 11.72 -1.41 -9.13
N TYR A 180 11.29 -2.47 -8.45
CA TYR A 180 11.58 -3.84 -8.85
C TYR A 180 10.39 -4.47 -9.55
N ILE A 181 10.66 -5.09 -10.69
CA ILE A 181 9.71 -5.92 -11.42
C ILE A 181 10.18 -7.37 -11.32
N GLU A 182 9.35 -8.22 -10.75
CA GLU A 182 9.55 -9.67 -10.78
C GLU A 182 8.69 -10.28 -11.87
N THR A 183 9.25 -11.23 -12.62
CA THR A 183 8.54 -12.06 -13.60
C THR A 183 9.00 -13.51 -13.47
N ALA A 184 8.41 -14.40 -14.26
CA ALA A 184 8.88 -15.78 -14.39
C ALA A 184 10.37 -15.89 -14.79
N ASP A 185 10.87 -14.93 -15.59
CA ASP A 185 12.24 -14.93 -16.10
C ASP A 185 13.26 -14.39 -15.09
N GLY A 186 12.85 -13.42 -14.27
CA GLY A 186 13.72 -12.81 -13.28
C GLY A 186 13.27 -11.45 -12.78
N TRP A 187 14.24 -10.75 -12.21
CA TRP A 187 14.10 -9.47 -11.55
C TRP A 187 14.69 -8.37 -12.42
N TYR A 188 13.93 -7.29 -12.62
CA TYR A 188 14.33 -6.11 -13.36
C TYR A 188 14.28 -4.92 -12.42
N THR A 189 15.42 -4.27 -12.22
CA THR A 189 15.56 -3.13 -11.33
C THR A 189 15.57 -1.86 -12.15
N TYR A 190 14.68 -0.94 -11.80
CA TYR A 190 14.71 0.44 -12.26
C TYR A 190 14.97 1.37 -11.08
N ARG A 191 15.50 2.55 -11.37
CA ARG A 191 15.76 3.60 -10.40
C ARG A 191 14.92 4.81 -10.78
N PHE A 192 14.10 5.27 -9.86
CA PHE A 192 13.28 6.46 -10.07
C PHE A 192 14.15 7.68 -10.41
N ARG A 193 13.70 8.45 -11.39
CA ARG A 193 14.40 9.62 -11.94
C ARG A 193 13.70 10.93 -11.56
N ASN A 194 12.43 11.07 -11.90
CA ASN A 194 11.67 12.31 -11.68
C ASN A 194 10.15 12.11 -11.83
N LEU A 195 9.41 13.12 -11.39
CA LEU A 195 7.97 13.26 -11.60
C LEU A 195 7.64 14.27 -12.70
N GLU A 196 6.43 14.16 -13.24
CA GLU A 196 5.76 15.14 -14.07
C GLU A 196 4.25 15.12 -13.77
N TYR A 197 3.57 16.25 -13.98
CA TYR A 197 2.12 16.38 -13.86
C TYR A 197 1.56 16.82 -15.21
N VAL A 198 0.61 16.06 -15.75
CA VAL A 198 0.15 16.22 -17.13
C VAL A 198 -1.37 16.14 -17.23
N GLN A 199 -1.92 16.55 -18.36
CA GLN A 199 -3.32 16.34 -18.65
C GLN A 199 -3.58 14.87 -19.02
N PRO A 200 -4.78 14.33 -18.78
CA PRO A 200 -5.10 12.96 -19.16
C PRO A 200 -4.97 12.67 -20.67
N SER A 201 -4.98 13.70 -21.51
CA SER A 201 -4.80 13.61 -22.96
C SER A 201 -3.34 13.50 -23.41
N ASP A 202 -2.38 13.71 -22.53
CA ASP A 202 -0.96 13.78 -22.86
C ASP A 202 -0.36 12.37 -22.91
N VAL A 203 -0.78 11.60 -23.92
CA VAL A 203 -0.38 10.19 -24.08
C VAL A 203 1.11 10.01 -24.41
N GLN A 204 1.81 11.08 -24.81
CA GLN A 204 3.23 11.03 -25.15
C GLN A 204 4.14 10.68 -23.96
N VAL A 205 3.60 10.72 -22.73
CA VAL A 205 4.32 10.29 -21.52
C VAL A 205 4.61 8.78 -21.51
N ILE A 206 3.87 7.99 -22.28
CA ILE A 206 4.08 6.53 -22.43
C ILE A 206 4.71 6.15 -23.77
N ASP A 207 5.15 7.12 -24.59
CA ASP A 207 5.90 6.84 -25.80
C ASP A 207 7.22 6.09 -25.47
N PRO A 208 7.79 5.31 -26.41
CA PRO A 208 9.05 4.59 -26.16
C PRO A 208 10.20 5.50 -25.69
N VAL A 209 10.21 6.75 -26.16
CA VAL A 209 10.96 7.84 -25.55
C VAL A 209 9.95 8.94 -25.22
N PRO A 210 9.65 9.19 -23.93
CA PRO A 210 8.61 10.15 -23.56
C PRO A 210 8.80 11.51 -24.24
N TRP A 211 7.70 12.10 -24.72
CA TRP A 211 7.64 13.39 -25.41
C TRP A 211 8.39 13.48 -26.75
N THR A 212 8.84 12.35 -27.30
CA THR A 212 9.67 12.32 -28.50
C THR A 212 9.14 11.31 -29.51
N THR A 213 8.92 11.75 -30.74
CA THR A 213 8.57 10.88 -31.86
C THR A 213 9.77 10.61 -32.77
N ASP A 214 9.70 9.53 -33.55
CA ASP A 214 10.66 9.21 -34.62
C ASP A 214 12.11 8.99 -34.16
N VAL A 215 12.31 8.61 -32.90
CA VAL A 215 13.61 8.23 -32.33
C VAL A 215 13.62 6.74 -32.00
N VAL A 216 14.73 6.08 -32.32
CA VAL A 216 14.96 4.69 -31.91
C VAL A 216 15.33 4.70 -30.42
N PRO A 217 14.55 4.07 -29.53
CA PRO A 217 14.87 4.04 -28.11
C PRO A 217 16.13 3.21 -27.87
N THR A 218 17.06 3.76 -27.09
CA THR A 218 18.28 3.06 -26.66
C THR A 218 18.29 2.76 -25.17
N ASP A 219 17.61 3.60 -24.39
CA ASP A 219 17.44 3.40 -22.96
C ASP A 219 16.27 2.47 -22.68
N ARG A 220 16.27 1.89 -21.48
CA ARG A 220 15.18 1.05 -20.95
C ARG A 220 14.53 1.83 -19.82
N LEU A 221 13.29 2.26 -20.03
CA LEU A 221 12.55 3.14 -19.12
C LEU A 221 11.38 2.39 -18.50
N ILE A 222 10.95 2.86 -17.33
CA ILE A 222 9.67 2.52 -16.74
C ILE A 222 8.89 3.79 -16.49
N THR A 223 7.58 3.76 -16.76
CA THR A 223 6.68 4.88 -16.49
C THR A 223 5.53 4.40 -15.61
N LEU A 224 5.33 5.02 -14.45
CA LEU A 224 4.18 4.78 -13.58
C LEU A 224 3.21 5.94 -13.72
N THR A 225 1.94 5.64 -13.97
CA THR A 225 0.89 6.64 -14.17
C THR A 225 -0.23 6.48 -13.14
N SER A 226 -0.71 7.60 -12.62
CA SER A 226 -1.88 7.60 -11.73
C SER A 226 -2.63 8.93 -11.77
N CYS A 227 -3.79 9.00 -11.12
CA CYS A 227 -4.60 10.21 -11.04
C CYS A 227 -3.96 11.27 -10.13
N ASN A 228 -4.21 12.54 -10.45
CA ASN A 228 -3.80 13.70 -9.67
C ASN A 228 -4.86 14.83 -9.71
N PRO A 229 -4.98 15.66 -8.65
CA PRO A 229 -4.50 15.44 -7.28
C PRO A 229 -5.21 14.26 -6.59
N LEU A 230 -4.83 13.95 -5.34
CA LEU A 230 -5.53 12.93 -4.55
C LEU A 230 -7.04 13.15 -4.57
N TYR A 231 -7.79 12.06 -4.80
CA TYR A 231 -9.26 12.04 -4.91
C TYR A 231 -9.85 12.83 -6.10
N SER A 232 -9.03 13.15 -7.09
CA SER A 232 -9.43 13.80 -8.35
C SER A 232 -8.83 13.05 -9.55
N THR A 233 -9.46 13.20 -10.70
CA THR A 233 -8.98 12.67 -11.99
C THR A 233 -8.63 13.78 -12.99
N ALA A 234 -8.50 15.02 -12.49
CA ALA A 234 -8.30 16.22 -13.31
C ALA A 234 -6.99 16.16 -14.11
N GLU A 235 -5.93 15.66 -13.47
CA GLU A 235 -4.58 15.53 -14.02
C GLU A 235 -4.09 14.08 -13.85
N ARG A 236 -2.89 13.82 -14.34
CA ARG A 236 -2.12 12.62 -14.04
C ARG A 236 -0.80 13.00 -13.39
N ILE A 237 -0.38 12.19 -12.44
CA ILE A 237 1.00 12.16 -11.97
C ILE A 237 1.73 11.07 -12.74
N ILE A 238 2.94 11.38 -13.19
CA ILE A 238 3.78 10.47 -13.97
C ILE A 238 5.12 10.35 -13.25
N ALA A 239 5.53 9.13 -12.93
CA ALA A 239 6.87 8.84 -12.41
C ALA A 239 7.68 8.11 -13.48
N TYR A 240 8.87 8.62 -13.77
CA TYR A 240 9.80 7.97 -14.69
C TYR A 240 10.92 7.30 -13.90
N GLY A 241 11.26 6.08 -14.30
CA GLY A 241 12.46 5.38 -13.85
C GLY A 241 13.34 4.97 -15.02
N VAL A 242 14.61 4.75 -14.74
CA VAL A 242 15.61 4.25 -15.69
C VAL A 242 16.09 2.88 -15.25
N PHE A 243 16.29 1.97 -16.19
CA PHE A 243 16.79 0.64 -15.91
C PHE A 243 18.20 0.69 -15.30
N ASP A 244 18.42 -0.18 -14.31
CA ASP A 244 19.65 -0.25 -13.53
C ASP A 244 20.32 -1.62 -13.68
N SER A 245 19.56 -2.69 -13.46
CA SER A 245 20.09 -4.06 -13.50
C SER A 245 19.00 -5.09 -13.76
N TRP A 246 19.41 -6.31 -14.11
CA TRP A 246 18.54 -7.48 -14.01
C TRP A 246 19.30 -8.67 -13.43
N GLN A 247 18.55 -9.64 -12.93
CA GLN A 247 19.07 -10.96 -12.55
C GLN A 247 18.03 -12.05 -12.82
N PRO A 248 18.43 -13.24 -13.29
CA PRO A 248 17.50 -14.34 -13.48
C PRO A 248 16.94 -14.79 -12.13
N ARG A 249 15.74 -15.35 -12.13
CA ARG A 249 15.08 -15.79 -10.88
C ARG A 249 15.92 -16.80 -10.08
N SER A 250 16.72 -17.61 -10.78
CA SER A 250 17.68 -18.55 -10.19
C SER A 250 18.77 -17.89 -9.33
N ALA A 251 19.08 -16.61 -9.56
CA ALA A 251 20.00 -15.84 -8.72
C ALA A 251 19.36 -15.34 -7.41
N GLY A 252 18.07 -15.60 -7.20
CA GLY A 252 17.29 -15.10 -6.07
C GLY A 252 16.81 -13.66 -6.27
N PRO A 253 16.11 -13.08 -5.27
CA PRO A 253 15.70 -11.68 -5.29
C PRO A 253 16.89 -10.72 -5.09
N PRO A 254 16.76 -9.45 -5.54
CA PRO A 254 17.74 -8.41 -5.25
C PRO A 254 17.98 -8.25 -3.74
N ALA A 255 19.23 -8.00 -3.35
CA ALA A 255 19.66 -8.01 -1.95
C ALA A 255 18.87 -7.02 -1.06
N GLU A 256 18.46 -5.86 -1.61
CA GLU A 256 17.69 -4.84 -0.88
C GLU A 256 16.31 -5.35 -0.41
N ILE A 257 15.70 -6.31 -1.13
CA ILE A 257 14.37 -6.86 -0.82
C ILE A 257 14.41 -8.35 -0.47
N ALA A 258 15.57 -8.99 -0.52
CA ALA A 258 15.72 -10.41 -0.19
C ALA A 258 15.29 -10.72 1.25
N ALA A 259 15.61 -9.82 2.20
CA ALA A 259 15.26 -9.99 3.61
C ALA A 259 13.77 -9.84 3.89
N SER A 260 13.06 -8.94 3.19
CA SER A 260 11.61 -8.78 3.35
C SER A 260 10.87 -9.99 2.76
N LEU A 261 11.29 -10.46 1.58
CA LEU A 261 10.68 -11.64 0.94
C LEU A 261 10.90 -12.93 1.72
N ALA A 262 12.03 -13.07 2.42
CA ALA A 262 12.32 -14.26 3.24
C ALA A 262 11.49 -14.32 4.53
N GLN A 263 10.88 -13.22 4.97
CA GLN A 263 10.01 -13.17 6.15
C GLN A 263 8.54 -13.49 5.82
N GLU A 264 8.18 -13.51 4.54
CA GLU A 264 6.82 -13.71 4.04
C GLU A 264 6.50 -15.17 3.64
N GLY A 265 7.51 -16.04 3.57
CA GLY A 265 7.39 -17.48 3.26
C GLY A 265 7.59 -18.39 4.47
#